data_AF-A0A1B8P002-F1
#
_entry.id   AF-A0A1B8P002-F1
#
_cell.length_a   1.000
_cell.length_b   1.000
_cell.length_c   1.000
_cell.angle_alpha   90.00
_cell.angle_beta   90.00
_cell.angle_gamma   90.00
#
_symmetry.space_group_name_H-M   'P 1'
#
loop_
_entity.id
_entity.type
_entity.pdbx_description
1 polymer ?
#
loop_
_entity_poly.entity_id
_entity_poly.type
_entity_poly.pdbx_seq_one_letter_code
_entity_poly.pdbx_strand_id
1 'polypeptide(L)'
;MTYALHHIDKRTFLVNGLGGMYGEQLKAIGDDDALLVVSFSPYAQETREMADEARKRGVPLVVITDSNLSPWPASPTSRWWCTKQRSRASAA
;
A
#
# COMPACT_ATOMS: atom_id res chain seq x y z
N MET A 1 6.15 -7.53 9.29
CA MET A 1 5.06 -8.02 8.42
C MET A 1 5.56 -9.04 7.39
N THR A 2 6.62 -8.74 6.63
CA THR A 2 7.31 -9.68 5.74
C THR A 2 7.68 -11.00 6.44
N TYR A 3 8.23 -10.92 7.66
CA TYR A 3 8.52 -12.11 8.48
C TYR A 3 7.30 -13.02 8.72
N ALA A 4 6.15 -12.45 9.09
CA ALA A 4 4.94 -13.21 9.35
C ALA A 4 4.34 -13.80 8.06
N LEU A 5 4.45 -13.08 6.94
CA LEU A 5 3.96 -13.54 5.64
C LEU A 5 4.83 -14.68 5.08
N HIS A 6 6.14 -14.65 5.34
CA HIS A 6 7.01 -15.79 5.05
C HIS A 6 6.66 -17.03 5.88
N HIS A 7 6.19 -16.87 7.13
CA HIS A 7 5.79 -18.02 7.96
C HIS A 7 4.52 -18.72 7.47
N ILE A 8 3.71 -18.07 6.64
CA ILE A 8 2.52 -18.67 6.02
C ILE A 8 2.76 -19.03 4.54
N ASP A 9 4.03 -19.21 4.16
CA ASP A 9 4.49 -19.59 2.81
C ASP A 9 3.99 -18.63 1.70
N LYS A 10 3.84 -17.34 2.02
CA LYS A 10 3.51 -16.32 1.03
C LYS A 10 4.79 -15.65 0.53
N ARG A 11 4.93 -15.58 -0.79
CA ARG A 11 6.00 -14.78 -1.41
C ARG A 11 5.76 -13.32 -1.09
N THR A 12 6.69 -12.71 -0.38
CA THR A 12 6.63 -11.29 -0.04
C THR A 12 7.99 -10.65 -0.18
N PHE A 13 7.99 -9.42 -0.66
CA PHE A 13 9.18 -8.59 -0.77
C PHE A 13 8.95 -7.30 0.00
N LEU A 14 9.91 -6.93 0.87
CA LEU A 14 9.86 -5.65 1.56
C LEU A 14 10.48 -4.58 0.67
N VAL A 15 9.64 -3.68 0.15
CA VAL A 15 10.11 -2.47 -0.52
C VAL A 15 10.75 -1.56 0.52
N ASN A 16 12.01 -1.23 0.31
CA ASN A 16 12.77 -0.33 1.17
C ASN A 16 13.37 0.81 0.33
N GLY A 17 13.48 2.00 0.92
CA GLY A 17 14.04 3.17 0.25
C GLY A 17 15.56 3.26 0.28
N LEU A 18 16.27 2.17 0.63
CA LEU A 18 17.73 2.22 0.76
C LEU A 18 18.35 2.58 -0.59
N GLY A 19 19.16 3.65 -0.59
CA GLY A 19 19.80 4.16 -1.81
C GLY A 19 18.83 4.76 -2.84
N GLY A 20 17.58 5.08 -2.47
CA GLY A 20 16.60 5.66 -3.41
C GLY A 20 16.02 4.65 -4.42
N MET A 21 16.17 3.35 -4.16
CA MET A 21 15.84 2.30 -5.14
C MET A 21 14.37 1.85 -5.14
N TYR A 22 13.48 2.54 -4.43
CA TYR A 22 12.06 2.15 -4.32
C TYR A 22 11.36 2.12 -5.68
N GLY A 23 11.76 2.96 -6.63
CA GLY A 23 11.25 2.96 -8.00
C GLY A 23 11.58 1.68 -8.78
N GLU A 24 12.80 1.16 -8.65
CA GLU A 24 13.20 -0.11 -9.29
C GLU A 24 12.53 -1.31 -8.62
N GLN A 25 12.37 -1.27 -7.30
CA GLN A 25 11.63 -2.28 -6.55
C GLN A 25 10.15 -2.32 -6.92
N LEU A 26 9.54 -1.15 -7.17
CA LEU A 26 8.20 -1.06 -7.74
C LEU A 26 8.14 -1.75 -9.10
N LYS A 27 9.11 -1.56 -9.99
CA LYS A 27 9.12 -2.20 -11.33
C LYS A 27 9.13 -3.73 -11.27
N ALA A 28 9.64 -4.31 -10.19
CA ALA A 28 9.64 -5.75 -9.97
C ALA A 28 8.25 -6.33 -9.65
N ILE A 29 7.25 -5.48 -9.33
CA ILE A 29 5.86 -5.90 -9.13
C ILE A 29 5.26 -6.33 -10.47
N GLY A 30 4.86 -7.60 -10.56
CA GLY A 30 4.18 -8.18 -11.72
C GLY A 30 2.66 -7.99 -11.69
N ASP A 31 1.99 -8.50 -12.72
CA ASP A 31 0.55 -8.30 -12.92
C ASP A 31 -0.32 -9.04 -11.88
N ASP A 32 0.20 -10.11 -11.28
CA ASP A 32 -0.48 -10.90 -10.23
C ASP A 32 -0.09 -10.47 -8.80
N ASP A 33 0.73 -9.44 -8.66
CA ASP A 33 1.21 -8.96 -7.36
C ASP A 33 0.35 -7.80 -6.83
N ALA A 34 0.35 -7.63 -5.50
CA ALA A 34 -0.33 -6.52 -4.83
C ALA A 34 0.64 -5.77 -3.91
N LEU A 35 0.46 -4.46 -3.79
CA LEU A 35 1.28 -3.61 -2.93
C LEU A 35 0.58 -3.35 -1.59
N LEU A 36 1.22 -3.76 -0.50
CA LEU A 36 0.78 -3.47 0.86
C LEU A 36 1.55 -2.29 1.44
N VAL A 37 0.88 -1.15 1.58
CA VAL A 37 1.44 0.10 2.08
C VAL A 37 1.06 0.29 3.53
N VAL A 38 2.03 0.53 4.40
CA VAL A 38 1.77 0.84 5.81
C VAL A 38 2.43 2.17 6.13
N SER A 39 1.63 3.15 6.54
CA SER A 39 2.14 4.48 6.88
C SER A 39 1.36 5.07 8.04
N PHE A 40 2.09 5.67 8.97
CA PHE A 40 1.55 6.31 10.16
C PHE A 40 2.11 7.72 10.27
N SER A 41 1.41 8.60 10.98
CA SER A 41 1.91 9.95 11.24
C SER A 41 3.28 9.90 11.94
N PRO A 42 4.31 10.65 11.46
CA PRO A 42 4.30 11.55 10.30
C PRO A 42 4.41 10.77 8.98
N TYR A 43 3.41 10.91 8.11
CA TYR A 43 3.32 10.18 6.84
C TYR A 43 4.55 10.48 5.95
N ALA A 44 5.37 9.45 5.70
CA ALA A 44 6.55 9.57 4.86
C ALA A 44 6.16 9.93 3.41
N GLN A 45 6.83 10.95 2.85
CA GLN A 45 6.58 11.43 1.50
C GLN A 45 6.87 10.34 0.46
N GLU A 46 7.94 9.59 0.65
CA GLU A 46 8.37 8.48 -0.22
C GLU A 46 7.30 7.40 -0.30
N THR A 47 6.61 7.12 0.81
CA THR A 47 5.52 6.14 0.84
C THR A 47 4.31 6.61 0.04
N ARG A 48 4.03 7.92 0.03
CA ARG A 48 2.96 8.51 -0.78
C ARG A 48 3.29 8.44 -2.27
N GLU A 49 4.49 8.87 -2.64
CA GLU A 49 4.96 8.84 -4.02
C GLU A 49 4.96 7.42 -4.60
N MET A 50 5.44 6.44 -3.82
CA MET A 50 5.46 5.03 -4.20
C MET A 50 4.06 4.49 -4.50
N ALA A 51 3.10 4.79 -3.63
CA ALA A 51 1.74 4.30 -3.79
C ALA A 51 0.97 5.01 -4.91
N ASP A 52 1.25 6.30 -5.17
CA ASP A 52 0.75 6.99 -6.35
C ASP A 52 1.29 6.39 -7.64
N GLU A 53 2.58 6.03 -7.68
CA GLU A 53 3.20 5.38 -8.83
C GLU A 53 2.63 3.97 -9.08
N ALA A 54 2.47 3.17 -8.02
CA ALA A 54 1.81 1.87 -8.10
C ALA A 54 0.36 2.00 -8.63
N ARG A 55 -0.38 3.02 -8.20
CA ARG A 55 -1.73 3.30 -8.70
C ARG A 55 -1.73 3.62 -10.20
N LYS A 56 -0.81 4.48 -10.67
CA LYS A 56 -0.70 4.82 -12.10
C LYS A 56 -0.45 3.58 -12.96
N ARG A 57 0.26 2.59 -12.41
CA ARG A 57 0.54 1.32 -13.06
C ARG A 57 -0.59 0.29 -12.95
N GLY A 58 -1.68 0.61 -12.25
CA GLY A 58 -2.81 -0.29 -12.07
C GLY A 58 -2.57 -1.42 -11.06
N VAL A 59 -1.47 -1.36 -10.29
CA VAL A 59 -1.16 -2.36 -9.25
C VAL A 59 -2.24 -2.30 -8.16
N PRO A 60 -2.83 -3.43 -7.74
CA PRO A 60 -3.73 -3.47 -6.60
C PRO A 60 -3.04 -2.99 -5.32
N LEU A 61 -3.61 -1.99 -4.64
CA LEU A 61 -3.09 -1.45 -3.38
C LEU A 61 -3.95 -1.84 -2.19
N VAL A 62 -3.29 -2.29 -1.13
CA VAL A 62 -3.85 -2.41 0.22
C VAL A 62 -3.10 -1.45 1.11
N VAL A 63 -3.81 -0.53 1.76
CA VAL A 63 -3.18 0.54 2.55
C VAL A 63 -3.67 0.52 3.98
N ILE A 64 -2.73 0.49 4.93
CA ILE A 64 -2.94 0.50 6.39
C ILE A 64 -2.42 1.82 6.95
N THR A 65 -3.33 2.62 7.51
CA THR A 65 -3.02 3.92 8.13
C THR A 65 -3.77 4.11 9.46
N ASP A 66 -3.30 5.06 10.27
CA ASP A 66 -3.91 5.52 11.52
C ASP A 66 -5.06 6.54 11.34
N SER A 67 -5.18 7.16 10.17
CA SER A 67 -6.24 8.14 9.92
C SER A 67 -6.87 7.96 8.53
N ASN A 68 -8.15 8.35 8.44
CA ASN A 68 -8.90 8.46 7.18
C ASN A 68 -8.55 9.75 6.42
N LEU A 69 -7.55 10.52 6.87
CA LEU A 69 -7.15 11.77 6.27
C LEU A 69 -6.20 11.50 5.11
N SER A 70 -6.74 11.23 3.92
CA SER A 70 -6.08 11.66 2.68
C SER A 70 -6.99 11.53 1.45
N PRO A 71 -6.90 12.48 0.50
CA PRO A 71 -7.66 12.48 -0.74
C PRO A 71 -6.95 11.57 -1.75
N TRP A 72 -7.03 10.26 -1.57
CA TRP A 72 -6.59 9.35 -2.63
C TRP A 72 -7.80 9.15 -3.53
N PRO A 73 -7.71 9.49 -4.84
CA PRO A 73 -8.81 9.26 -5.75
C PRO A 73 -9.18 7.78 -5.71
N ALA A 74 -10.45 7.52 -5.42
CA ALA A 74 -11.01 6.18 -5.39
C ALA A 74 -10.79 5.52 -6.76
N SER A 75 -9.83 4.60 -6.84
CA SER A 75 -9.63 3.74 -8.00
C SER A 75 -10.31 2.39 -7.73
N PRO A 76 -11.01 1.79 -8.72
CA PRO A 76 -11.71 0.51 -8.54
C PRO A 76 -10.78 -0.63 -8.10
N THR A 77 -9.49 -0.55 -8.39
CA THR A 77 -8.49 -1.58 -8.04
C THR A 77 -7.84 -1.39 -6.66
N SER A 78 -8.13 -0.27 -5.98
CA SER A 78 -7.52 0.06 -4.68
C SER A 78 -8.47 -0.25 -3.53
N ARG A 79 -8.05 -1.12 -2.60
CA ARG A 79 -8.84 -1.46 -1.40
C ARG A 79 -8.20 -0.88 -0.16
N TRP A 80 -8.83 0.18 0.35
CA TRP A 80 -8.35 0.96 1.49
C TRP A 80 -8.83 0.36 2.82
N TRP A 81 -7.92 0.19 3.78
CA TRP A 81 -8.24 -0.31 5.13
C TRP A 81 -7.69 0.63 6.21
N CYS A 82 -8.53 1.57 6.66
CA CYS A 82 -8.21 2.43 7.80
C CYS A 82 -8.42 1.67 9.13
N THR A 83 -7.39 1.63 9.98
CA THR A 83 -7.46 0.93 11.28
C THR A 83 -8.39 1.60 12.29
N LYS A 84 -8.73 2.88 12.09
CA LYS A 84 -9.48 3.70 13.06
C LYS A 84 -10.97 3.89 12.74
N GLN A 85 -11.53 3.32 11.67
CA GLN A 85 -12.97 3.45 11.42
C GLN A 85 -13.57 2.28 10.64
N ARG A 86 -13.91 1.21 11.38
CA ARG A 86 -15.09 0.39 11.07
C ARG A 86 -16.25 0.91 11.93
N SER A 87 -16.77 2.09 11.61
CA SER A 87 -18.13 2.46 11.97
C SER A 87 -18.75 3.25 10.82
N ARG A 88 -19.70 2.62 10.15
CA ARG A 88 -20.54 3.15 9.05
C ARG A 88 -19.92 3.17 7.65
N ALA A 89 -19.97 2.01 7.01
CA ALA A 89 -20.42 1.94 5.62
C ALA A 89 -21.66 1.03 5.61
N SER A 90 -22.81 1.61 5.93
CA SER A 90 -24.13 1.03 5.67
C SER A 90 -24.64 1.65 4.38
N ALA A 91 -24.95 0.78 3.42
CA ALA A 91 -25.92 0.91 2.33
C ALA A 91 -26.40 2.33 1.95
N ALA A 92 -26.09 2.74 0.72
CA ALA A 92 -27.05 3.23 -0.29
C ALA A 92 -26.32 3.34 -1.63
#